data_AF-A0A7W3QLV1-F1
#
_entry.id   AF-A0A7W3QLV1-F1
#
_cell.length_a   1.000
_cell.length_b   1.000
_cell.length_c   1.000
_cell.angle_alpha   90.00
_cell.angle_beta   90.00
_cell.angle_gamma   90.00
#
_symmetry.space_group_name_H-M   'P 1'
#
loop_
_entity.id
_entity.type
_entity.pdbx_description
1 polymer ?
#
loop_
_entity_poly.entity_id
_entity_poly.type
_entity_poly.pdbx_seq_one_letter_code
_entity_poly.pdbx_strand_id
1 'polypeptide(L)'
;MSGGADVPALVASLGRYLGQEVTVVDLDVADDWFSCRVRSRAPSGTAFRTAWEGVLGMQRFAGEPDVSASLFLFSHGERVRLAGHRGSYLVLVHQGPLDGTGTWRNEGWIEDGFGEFDAYERYGED
;
A
#
# COMPACT_ATOMS: atom_id res chain seq x y z
N MET A 1 2.52 6.98 -22.44
CA MET A 1 3.62 7.18 -21.47
C MET A 1 3.52 6.01 -20.50
N SER A 2 4.61 5.27 -20.30
CA SER A 2 4.59 4.00 -19.56
C SER A 2 4.18 4.21 -18.10
N GLY A 3 3.07 3.62 -17.65
CA GLY A 3 2.57 3.74 -16.27
C GLY A 3 3.58 3.33 -15.19
N GLY A 4 4.60 2.56 -15.53
CA GLY A 4 5.66 2.12 -14.62
C GLY A 4 6.78 3.12 -14.33
N ALA A 5 6.95 4.19 -15.13
CA ALA A 5 8.10 5.10 -14.97
C ALA A 5 8.06 5.90 -13.67
N ASP A 6 6.87 6.18 -13.17
CA ASP A 6 6.65 7.00 -11.97
C ASP A 6 6.68 6.19 -10.67
N VAL A 7 6.65 4.86 -10.75
CA VAL A 7 6.57 3.96 -9.59
C VAL A 7 7.70 4.20 -8.59
N PRO A 8 8.99 4.32 -8.99
CA PRO A 8 10.06 4.59 -8.02
C PRO A 8 9.88 5.90 -7.26
N ALA A 9 9.38 6.95 -7.93
CA ALA A 9 9.16 8.25 -7.32
C ALA A 9 7.97 8.23 -6.36
N LEU A 10 6.88 7.56 -6.73
CA LEU A 10 5.72 7.34 -5.87
C LEU A 10 6.07 6.50 -4.64
N VAL A 11 6.82 5.41 -4.80
CA VAL A 11 7.30 4.57 -3.68
C VAL A 11 8.18 5.37 -2.73
N ALA A 12 9.13 6.17 -3.25
CA ALA A 12 9.97 7.03 -2.43
C ALA A 12 9.14 8.12 -1.71
N SER A 13 8.12 8.67 -2.36
CA SER A 13 7.19 9.62 -1.75
C SER A 13 6.36 8.99 -0.62
N LEU A 14 5.83 7.78 -0.84
CA LEU A 14 5.10 7.02 0.17
C LEU A 14 6.00 6.72 1.39
N GLY A 15 7.24 6.30 1.16
CA GLY A 15 8.19 6.07 2.25
C GLY A 15 8.51 7.32 3.07
N ARG A 16 8.65 8.47 2.42
CA ARG A 16 8.78 9.76 3.11
C ARG A 16 7.54 10.09 3.94
N TYR A 17 6.34 9.86 3.42
CA TYR A 17 5.10 10.10 4.15
C TYR A 17 4.96 9.20 5.39
N LEU A 18 5.31 7.91 5.26
CA LEU A 18 5.25 6.93 6.34
C LEU A 18 6.41 7.07 7.34
N GLY A 19 7.46 7.83 7.00
CA GLY A 19 8.70 7.90 7.79
C GLY A 19 9.45 6.56 7.83
N GLN A 20 9.26 5.71 6.82
CA GLN A 20 9.78 4.34 6.78
C GLN A 20 10.31 4.00 5.37
N GLU A 21 11.26 3.08 5.32
CA GLU A 21 11.70 2.48 4.06
C GLU A 21 10.61 1.57 3.50
N VAL A 22 10.37 1.68 2.19
CA VAL A 22 9.39 0.88 1.46
C VAL A 22 10.12 -0.01 0.48
N THR A 23 9.90 -1.32 0.57
CA THR A 23 10.41 -2.30 -0.38
C THR A 23 9.32 -2.69 -1.37
N VAL A 24 9.63 -2.61 -2.66
CA VAL A 24 8.80 -3.20 -3.73
C VAL A 24 9.09 -4.69 -3.80
N VAL A 25 8.04 -5.50 -3.70
CA VAL A 25 8.10 -6.97 -3.73
C VAL A 25 7.75 -7.47 -5.13
N ASP A 26 6.72 -6.89 -5.72
CA ASP A 26 6.24 -7.24 -7.05
C ASP A 26 5.67 -5.99 -7.74
N LEU A 27 5.72 -5.96 -9.07
CA LEU A 27 5.27 -4.85 -9.88
C LEU A 27 4.65 -5.35 -11.18
N ASP A 28 3.35 -5.10 -11.33
CA ASP A 28 2.63 -5.26 -12.58
C ASP A 28 2.30 -3.89 -13.17
N VAL A 29 2.54 -3.73 -14.47
CA VAL A 29 2.43 -2.46 -15.19
C VAL A 29 1.76 -2.64 -16.53
N ALA A 30 0.85 -1.74 -16.84
CA ALA A 30 0.29 -1.56 -18.18
C ALA A 30 0.31 -0.08 -18.57
N ASP A 31 -0.30 0.23 -19.72
CA ASP A 31 -0.27 1.59 -20.26
C ASP A 31 -0.92 2.63 -19.33
N ASP A 32 -2.03 2.27 -18.68
CA ASP A 32 -2.86 3.20 -17.89
C ASP A 32 -3.09 2.77 -16.44
N TRP A 33 -2.37 1.74 -15.98
CA TRP A 33 -2.42 1.30 -14.59
C TRP A 33 -1.12 0.65 -14.15
N PHE A 34 -0.90 0.61 -12.85
CA PHE A 34 0.09 -0.27 -12.24
C PHE A 34 -0.44 -0.80 -10.90
N SER A 35 0.07 -1.95 -10.49
CA SER A 35 -0.13 -2.53 -9.16
C SER A 35 1.22 -2.96 -8.62
N CYS A 36 1.59 -2.43 -7.46
CA CYS A 36 2.89 -2.62 -6.85
C CYS A 36 2.68 -3.18 -5.45
N ARG A 37 3.12 -4.42 -5.22
CA ARG A 37 3.15 -4.96 -3.86
C ARG A 37 4.31 -4.32 -3.11
N VAL A 38 4.01 -3.72 -1.98
CA VAL A 38 4.97 -2.98 -1.15
C VAL A 38 4.93 -3.46 0.28
N ARG A 39 6.04 -3.34 1.00
CA ARG A 39 6.10 -3.65 2.43
C ARG A 39 7.12 -2.84 3.19
N SER A 40 6.92 -2.77 4.51
CA SER A 40 7.93 -2.30 5.45
C SER A 40 9.10 -3.28 5.58
N ARG A 41 10.06 -2.94 6.43
CA ARG A 41 11.01 -3.94 6.95
C ARG A 41 10.26 -5.06 7.70
N ALA A 42 10.87 -6.24 7.74
CA ALA A 42 10.36 -7.36 8.50
C ALA A 42 10.20 -6.99 9.99
N PRO A 43 9.18 -7.55 10.68
CA PRO A 43 8.98 -7.28 12.10
C PRO A 43 10.24 -7.61 12.90
N SER A 44 10.71 -6.67 13.71
CA SER A 44 11.91 -6.82 14.54
C SER A 44 11.62 -6.44 16.00
N GLY A 45 12.47 -6.88 16.93
CA GLY A 45 12.28 -6.69 18.37
C GLY A 45 11.52 -7.84 19.05
N THR A 46 11.29 -7.69 20.35
CA THR A 46 10.75 -8.77 21.21
C THR A 46 9.29 -8.56 21.61
N ALA A 47 8.92 -7.35 22.04
CA ALA A 47 7.59 -7.09 22.62
C ALA A 47 6.56 -6.51 21.62
N PHE A 48 7.00 -5.65 20.68
CA PHE A 48 6.13 -4.99 19.71
C PHE A 48 6.67 -5.19 18.30
N ARG A 49 6.47 -6.40 17.78
CA ARG A 49 6.85 -6.75 16.40
C ARG A 49 5.77 -6.32 15.43
N THR A 50 5.86 -5.10 14.94
CA THR A 50 4.93 -4.58 13.92
C THR A 50 5.59 -4.49 12.56
N ALA A 51 4.80 -4.69 11.52
CA ALA A 51 5.16 -4.48 10.13
C ALA A 51 3.90 -4.16 9.33
N TRP A 52 4.07 -3.77 8.08
CA TRP A 52 2.96 -3.63 7.15
C TRP A 52 3.34 -4.14 5.77
N GLU A 53 2.32 -4.60 5.05
CA GLU A 53 2.37 -4.86 3.62
C GLU A 53 1.22 -4.11 2.96
N GLY A 54 1.22 -4.04 1.63
CA GLY A 54 0.14 -3.40 0.93
C GLY A 54 0.30 -3.45 -0.57
N VAL A 55 -0.69 -2.86 -1.23
CA VAL A 55 -0.70 -2.63 -2.66
C VAL A 55 -0.71 -1.14 -2.89
N LEU A 56 0.32 -0.62 -3.56
CA LEU A 56 0.37 0.71 -4.13
C LEU A 56 -0.08 0.58 -5.58
N GLY A 57 -1.20 1.20 -5.93
CA GLY A 57 -1.78 1.10 -7.26
C GLY A 57 -2.06 2.46 -7.87
N MET A 58 -2.17 2.48 -9.19
CA MET A 58 -2.71 3.58 -9.95
C MET A 58 -3.63 3.05 -11.03
N GLN A 59 -4.76 3.71 -11.22
CA GLN A 59 -5.62 3.56 -12.39
C GLN A 59 -6.00 4.95 -12.90
N ARG A 60 -6.38 5.06 -14.18
CA ARG A 60 -6.96 6.32 -14.69
C ARG A 60 -8.48 6.33 -14.51
N PHE A 61 -9.00 7.33 -13.83
CA PHE A 61 -10.42 7.63 -13.79
C PHE A 61 -10.70 8.95 -14.51
N ALA A 62 -11.57 8.92 -15.52
CA ALA A 62 -11.86 10.08 -16.38
C ALA A 62 -10.61 10.75 -17.01
N GLY A 63 -9.57 9.96 -17.28
CA GLY A 63 -8.29 10.42 -17.85
C GLY A 63 -7.27 10.90 -16.81
N GLU A 64 -7.69 11.11 -15.56
CA GLU A 64 -6.82 11.54 -14.47
C GLU A 64 -6.28 10.33 -13.68
N PRO A 65 -5.01 10.35 -13.24
CA PRO A 65 -4.47 9.29 -12.42
C PRO A 65 -5.08 9.33 -11.01
N ASP A 66 -5.63 8.19 -10.59
CA ASP A 66 -6.08 7.92 -9.23
C ASP A 66 -5.08 6.96 -8.59
N VAL A 67 -4.33 7.44 -7.60
CA VAL A 67 -3.22 6.73 -6.97
C VAL A 67 -3.54 6.51 -5.51
N SER A 68 -3.49 5.26 -5.07
CA SER A 68 -3.73 4.90 -3.68
C SER A 68 -2.86 3.74 -3.21
N ALA A 69 -2.69 3.65 -1.90
CA ALA A 69 -2.06 2.53 -1.23
C ALA A 69 -3.04 1.92 -0.21
N SER A 70 -3.31 0.63 -0.36
CA SER A 70 -4.05 -0.19 0.61
C SER A 70 -3.05 -0.91 1.50
N LEU A 71 -2.98 -0.56 2.78
CA LEU A 71 -1.99 -1.08 3.73
C LEU A 71 -2.64 -2.02 4.77
N PHE A 72 -2.02 -3.18 4.96
CA PHE A 72 -2.35 -4.17 5.97
C PHE A 72 -1.32 -4.09 7.09
N LEU A 73 -1.78 -3.91 8.33
CA LEU A 73 -0.89 -3.89 9.48
C LEU A 73 -0.79 -5.28 10.10
N PHE A 74 0.40 -5.64 10.53
CA PHE A 74 0.67 -6.91 11.17
C PHE A 74 1.26 -6.69 12.57
N SER A 75 0.82 -7.51 13.52
CA SER A 75 1.42 -7.62 14.85
C SER A 75 1.83 -9.06 15.07
N HIS A 76 3.10 -9.28 15.41
CA HIS A 76 3.70 -10.60 15.54
C HIS A 76 3.61 -11.47 14.28
N GLY A 77 3.35 -10.89 13.12
CA GLY A 77 3.19 -11.59 11.83
C GLY A 77 1.73 -11.85 11.45
N GLU A 78 0.78 -11.61 12.36
CA GLU A 78 -0.66 -11.80 12.15
C GLU A 78 -1.32 -10.47 11.76
N ARG A 79 -2.28 -10.51 10.82
CA ARG A 79 -2.98 -9.30 10.36
C ARG A 79 -3.89 -8.70 11.43
N VAL A 80 -3.72 -7.41 11.67
CA VAL A 80 -4.59 -6.59 12.51
C VAL A 80 -5.78 -6.09 11.69
N ARG A 81 -6.97 -6.12 12.30
CA ARG A 81 -8.24 -5.74 11.67
C ARG A 81 -9.07 -4.87 12.62
N LEU A 82 -9.97 -4.07 12.05
CA LEU A 82 -11.01 -3.38 12.83
C LEU A 82 -11.92 -4.41 13.51
N ALA A 83 -12.31 -4.13 14.75
CA ALA A 83 -13.19 -5.01 15.51
C ALA A 83 -14.55 -5.17 14.81
N GLY A 84 -15.00 -6.41 14.63
CA GLY A 84 -16.29 -6.71 13.98
C GLY A 84 -16.25 -6.79 12.45
N HIS A 85 -15.09 -6.57 11.83
CA HIS A 85 -14.93 -6.68 10.37
C HIS A 85 -14.19 -7.97 10.00
N ARG A 86 -14.59 -8.58 8.87
CA ARG A 86 -13.91 -9.76 8.30
C ARG A 86 -12.48 -9.43 7.90
N GLY A 87 -12.29 -8.27 7.27
CA GLY A 87 -11.01 -7.73 6.84
C GLY A 87 -11.06 -6.22 6.89
N SER A 88 -9.91 -5.59 7.07
CA SER A 88 -9.77 -4.14 6.92
C SER A 88 -8.37 -3.77 6.49
N TYR A 89 -8.22 -2.58 5.94
CA TYR A 89 -6.96 -2.00 5.52
C TYR A 89 -6.99 -0.49 5.67
N LEU A 90 -5.81 0.10 5.85
CA LEU A 90 -5.64 1.54 5.88
C LEU A 90 -5.47 2.05 4.44
N VAL A 91 -6.23 3.07 4.05
CA VAL A 91 -6.11 3.67 2.72
C VAL A 91 -5.38 4.99 2.78
N LEU A 92 -4.36 5.12 1.94
CA LEU A 92 -3.66 6.36 1.67
C LEU A 92 -3.89 6.75 0.21
N VAL A 93 -4.21 8.02 -0.04
CA VAL A 93 -4.43 8.54 -1.40
C VAL A 93 -3.36 9.57 -1.71
N HIS A 94 -2.80 9.51 -2.91
CA HIS A 94 -1.86 10.49 -3.41
C HIS A 94 -2.55 11.50 -4.31
N GLN A 95 -2.24 12.77 -4.10
CA GLN A 95 -2.78 13.90 -4.86
C GLN A 95 -1.64 14.72 -5.48
N GLY A 96 -1.80 15.06 -6.76
CA GLY A 96 -0.84 15.89 -7.49
C GLY A 96 0.11 15.08 -8.40
N PRO A 97 1.26 15.64 -8.77
CA PRO A 97 2.17 15.07 -9.76
C PRO A 97 2.74 13.70 -9.34
N LEU A 98 2.89 12.79 -10.31
CA LEU A 98 3.41 11.43 -10.09
C LEU A 98 4.94 11.35 -9.91
N ASP A 99 5.64 12.47 -10.10
CA ASP A 99 7.10 12.61 -9.93
C ASP A 99 7.57 12.55 -8.46
N GLY A 100 6.66 12.21 -7.54
CA GLY A 100 6.91 12.12 -6.11
C GLY A 100 6.80 13.44 -5.35
N THR A 101 6.49 14.56 -6.01
CA THR A 101 6.28 15.86 -5.35
C THR A 101 4.85 16.08 -4.85
N GLY A 102 3.90 15.22 -5.26
CA GLY A 102 2.54 15.22 -4.72
C GLY A 102 2.46 14.87 -3.23
N THR A 103 1.25 14.94 -2.70
CA THR A 103 0.97 14.81 -1.26
C THR A 103 0.13 13.58 -0.99
N TRP A 104 0.44 12.89 0.10
CA TRP A 104 -0.34 11.77 0.61
C TRP A 104 -1.34 12.22 1.67
N ARG A 105 -2.55 11.66 1.62
CA ARG A 105 -3.61 11.84 2.61
C ARG A 105 -4.04 10.48 3.15
N ASN A 106 -4.29 10.41 4.44
CA ASN A 106 -4.82 9.23 5.11
C ASN A 106 -6.36 9.29 5.11
N GLU A 107 -7.02 8.35 4.45
CA GLU A 107 -8.49 8.22 4.40
C GLU A 107 -9.05 7.41 5.58
N GLY A 108 -8.17 6.81 6.38
CA GLY A 108 -8.53 5.93 7.47
C GLY A 108 -8.71 4.49 7.04
N TRP A 109 -9.36 3.72 7.91
CA TRP A 109 -9.57 2.30 7.71
C TRP A 109 -10.82 2.03 6.90
N ILE A 110 -10.71 1.12 5.93
CA ILE A 110 -11.80 0.63 5.10
C ILE A 110 -11.99 -0.86 5.37
N GLU A 111 -13.26 -1.30 5.39
CA GLU A 111 -13.61 -2.71 5.45
C GLU A 111 -13.33 -3.38 4.11
N ASP A 112 -12.67 -4.54 4.16
CA ASP A 112 -12.58 -5.45 3.02
C ASP A 112 -13.82 -6.35 2.98
N GLY A 113 -14.92 -5.79 2.49
CA GLY A 113 -16.23 -6.47 2.49
C GLY A 113 -16.31 -7.63 1.49
N PHE A 114 -15.47 -7.62 0.46
CA PHE A 114 -15.47 -8.64 -0.59
C PHE A 114 -14.39 -9.71 -0.42
N GLY A 115 -13.50 -9.55 0.57
CA GLY A 115 -12.37 -10.47 0.80
C GLY A 115 -11.33 -10.38 -0.31
N GLU A 116 -11.20 -9.22 -0.95
CA GLU A 116 -10.21 -8.98 -2.01
C GLU A 116 -8.79 -9.25 -1.50
N PHE A 117 -8.56 -9.01 -0.20
CA PHE A 117 -7.28 -9.14 0.45
C PHE A 117 -7.22 -10.33 1.42
N ASP A 118 -8.07 -11.34 1.25
CA ASP A 118 -8.06 -12.56 2.09
C ASP A 118 -6.72 -13.33 2.01
N ALA A 119 -5.91 -13.12 0.97
CA ALA A 119 -4.57 -13.70 0.87
C ALA A 119 -3.56 -13.08 1.86
N TYR A 120 -3.76 -11.82 2.26
CA TYR A 120 -2.86 -11.09 3.14
C TYR A 120 -3.15 -11.38 4.61
N GLU A 121 -3.03 -12.62 5.06
CA GLU A 121 -3.32 -12.99 6.46
C GLU A 121 -2.07 -13.05 7.34
N ARG A 122 -0.92 -13.33 6.74
CA ARG A 122 0.37 -13.26 7.41
C ARG A 122 1.36 -12.39 6.64
N TYR A 123 2.25 -11.77 7.40
CA TYR A 123 3.33 -10.96 6.82
C TYR A 123 4.26 -11.84 5.98
N GLY A 124 4.50 -11.45 4.73
CA GLY A 124 5.40 -12.13 3.81
C GLY A 124 4.90 -13.47 3.27
N GLU A 125 3.62 -13.81 3.47
CA GLU A 125 2.96 -14.92 2.79
C GLU A 125 2.27 -14.40 1.50
N ASP A 126 2.27 -15.26 0.47
CA ASP A 126 1.62 -15.05 -0.83
C ASP A 126 0.47 -16.06 -0.98
#